data_AF-A0A349BB63-F1
#
_entry.id   AF-A0A349BB63-F1
#
_cell.length_a   1.000
_cell.length_b   1.000
_cell.length_c   1.000
_cell.angle_alpha   90.00
_cell.angle_beta   90.00
_cell.angle_gamma   90.00
#
_symmetry.space_group_name_H-M   'P 1'
#
loop_
_entity.id
_entity.type
_entity.pdbx_description
1 polymer ?
#
loop_
_entity_poly.entity_id
_entity_poly.type
_entity_poly.pdbx_seq_one_letter_code
_entity_poly.pdbx_strand_id
1 'polypeptide(L)'
;TGLDIEAKAAAAEAAFWAACPYGPDDFASVTSRIERTEHDDPASNEAATAIWRLIVKDPDERKVGRAFTGALIETALASIPGLYSPSGGPSGGGPYGVYRPALVPADLVPAHVTVLGGDTRQVPSTFPGTQVPTVEPVPGPAGHAPGGPTTRVPLGSIVGARSGDKGGDANVGVFVRDDQAWPWLDGLLTTDRFQALLPETADLVVDRHPLPN
;
A
#
# COMPACT_ATOMS: atom_id res chain seq x y z
N THR A 1 17.88 16.42 5.59
CA THR A 1 17.43 17.77 5.96
C THR A 1 18.08 18.82 5.06
N GLY A 2 17.50 20.02 5.03
CA GLY A 2 18.01 21.15 4.25
C GLY A 2 17.79 21.00 2.75
N LEU A 3 18.53 21.77 1.95
CA LEU A 3 18.39 21.83 0.50
C LEU A 3 18.92 20.57 -0.22
N ASP A 4 18.64 20.45 -1.52
CA ASP A 4 19.20 19.44 -2.43
C ASP A 4 18.94 17.99 -2.00
N ILE A 5 17.71 17.69 -1.56
CA ILE A 5 17.31 16.39 -1.03
C ILE A 5 17.62 15.25 -2.02
N GLU A 6 17.31 15.44 -3.30
CA GLU A 6 17.51 14.46 -4.35
C GLU A 6 18.99 14.18 -4.59
N ALA A 7 19.82 15.24 -4.66
CA ALA A 7 21.27 15.09 -4.84
C ALA A 7 21.92 14.42 -3.63
N LYS A 8 21.48 14.78 -2.42
CA LYS A 8 21.91 14.16 -1.17
C LYS A 8 21.52 12.68 -1.12
N ALA A 9 20.29 12.33 -1.47
CA ALA A 9 19.85 10.93 -1.52
C ALA A 9 20.67 10.12 -2.54
N ALA A 10 20.91 10.66 -3.74
CA ALA A 10 21.75 10.01 -4.74
C ALA A 10 23.20 9.81 -4.27
N ALA A 11 23.77 10.81 -3.60
CA ALA A 11 25.12 10.70 -3.03
C ALA A 11 25.19 9.69 -1.89
N ALA A 12 24.19 9.67 -1.00
CA ALA A 12 24.09 8.70 0.09
C ALA A 12 23.93 7.26 -0.45
N GLU A 13 23.08 7.07 -1.46
CA GLU A 13 22.88 5.77 -2.11
C GLU A 13 24.15 5.28 -2.80
N ALA A 14 24.84 6.13 -3.55
CA ALA A 14 26.11 5.77 -4.19
C ALA A 14 27.19 5.40 -3.17
N ALA A 15 27.32 6.18 -2.09
CA ALA A 15 28.27 5.91 -1.02
C ALA A 15 27.93 4.60 -0.27
N PHE A 16 26.65 4.37 0.00
CA PHE A 16 26.16 3.14 0.59
C PHE A 16 26.53 1.93 -0.25
N TRP A 17 26.23 1.93 -1.55
CA TRP A 17 26.54 0.80 -2.42
C TRP A 17 28.05 0.59 -2.63
N ALA A 18 28.85 1.65 -2.53
CA ALA A 18 30.31 1.52 -2.55
C ALA A 18 30.87 0.90 -1.26
N ALA A 19 30.22 1.12 -0.11
CA ALA A 19 30.60 0.56 1.18
C ALA A 19 30.00 -0.84 1.43
N CYS A 20 28.85 -1.14 0.81
CA CYS A 20 28.17 -2.40 0.99
C CYS A 20 28.99 -3.55 0.38
N PRO A 21 29.19 -4.68 1.10
CA PRO A 21 29.86 -5.85 0.54
C PRO A 21 29.11 -6.50 -0.63
N TYR A 22 27.86 -6.11 -0.88
CA TYR A 22 26.98 -6.61 -1.92
C TYR A 22 26.48 -5.46 -2.79
N GLY A 23 26.31 -5.71 -4.08
CA GLY A 23 25.67 -4.80 -5.01
C GLY A 23 24.14 -4.95 -5.05
N PRO A 24 23.42 -4.05 -5.72
CA PRO A 24 21.96 -4.16 -5.87
C PRO A 24 21.50 -5.48 -6.49
N ASP A 25 22.24 -5.98 -7.50
CA ASP A 25 21.91 -7.21 -8.23
C ASP A 25 22.15 -8.49 -7.42
N ASP A 26 22.82 -8.39 -6.26
CA ASP A 26 23.02 -9.53 -5.37
C ASP A 26 21.77 -9.85 -4.53
N PHE A 27 20.78 -8.95 -4.48
CA PHE A 27 19.55 -9.13 -3.71
C PHE A 27 18.38 -9.55 -4.58
N ALA A 28 17.51 -10.41 -4.05
CA ALA A 28 16.27 -10.81 -4.75
C ALA A 28 15.30 -9.63 -5.00
N SER A 29 15.35 -8.59 -4.18
CA SER A 29 14.57 -7.36 -4.38
C SER A 29 15.25 -6.18 -3.68
N VAL A 30 15.32 -5.05 -4.39
CA VAL A 30 15.79 -3.77 -3.88
C VAL A 30 14.73 -2.70 -4.17
N THR A 31 14.46 -1.83 -3.20
CA THR A 31 13.60 -0.65 -3.40
C THR A 31 14.25 0.53 -2.71
N SER A 32 14.62 1.54 -3.49
CA SER A 32 15.13 2.83 -3.01
C SER A 32 14.08 3.90 -3.31
N ARG A 33 13.74 4.72 -2.32
CA ARG A 33 12.83 5.87 -2.50
C ARG A 33 13.13 6.97 -1.51
N ILE A 34 12.65 8.17 -1.84
CA ILE A 34 12.68 9.33 -0.95
C ILE A 34 11.26 9.58 -0.46
N GLU A 35 11.07 9.56 0.86
CA GLU A 35 9.83 9.97 1.49
C GLU A 35 9.98 11.44 1.90
N ARG A 36 9.19 12.29 1.23
CA ARG A 36 9.19 13.74 1.40
C ARG A 36 8.23 14.08 2.53
N THR A 37 8.78 14.42 3.70
CA THR A 37 8.01 14.88 4.86
C THR A 37 8.42 16.29 5.29
N GLU A 38 9.38 16.87 4.59
CA GLU A 38 9.87 18.20 4.85
C GLU A 38 8.92 19.27 4.31
N HIS A 39 8.91 20.42 4.99
CA HIS A 39 8.10 21.59 4.66
C HIS A 39 9.00 22.82 4.46
N ASP A 40 8.48 23.83 3.77
CA ASP A 40 9.10 25.16 3.73
C ASP A 40 9.04 25.81 5.12
N ASP A 41 10.18 26.35 5.58
CA ASP A 41 10.37 26.99 6.90
C ASP A 41 9.79 26.18 8.09
N PRO A 42 10.32 24.97 8.34
CA PRO A 42 9.74 24.06 9.31
C PRO A 42 10.03 24.47 10.75
N ALA A 43 9.01 24.42 11.60
CA ALA A 43 9.13 24.74 13.04
C ALA A 43 9.78 23.62 13.89
N SER A 44 10.08 22.45 13.29
CA SER A 44 10.75 21.32 13.96
C SER A 44 11.67 20.55 13.02
N ASN A 45 12.57 19.74 13.57
CA ASN A 45 13.48 18.89 12.78
C ASN A 45 12.72 17.79 12.02
N GLU A 46 11.68 17.21 12.62
CA GLU A 46 10.83 16.20 11.98
C GLU A 46 10.18 16.78 10.72
N ALA A 47 9.65 18.01 10.83
CA ALA A 47 9.08 18.74 9.68
C ALA A 47 10.13 19.27 8.70
N ALA A 48 11.43 19.18 9.01
CA ALA A 48 12.54 19.57 8.15
C ALA A 48 13.21 18.38 7.42
N THR A 49 12.70 17.17 7.63
CA THR A 49 13.36 15.93 7.25
C THR A 49 12.69 15.26 6.08
N ALA A 50 13.51 14.85 5.11
CA ALA A 50 13.15 13.84 4.12
C ALA A 50 13.88 12.54 4.47
N ILE A 51 13.25 11.41 4.20
CA ILE A 51 13.78 10.08 4.54
C ILE A 51 14.18 9.38 3.25
N TRP A 52 15.46 9.08 3.09
CA TRP A 52 15.88 8.08 2.11
C TRP A 52 15.61 6.69 2.70
N ARG A 53 14.73 5.92 2.04
CA ARG A 53 14.36 4.57 2.45
C ARG A 53 14.88 3.57 1.43
N LEU A 54 15.87 2.79 1.86
CA LEU A 54 16.36 1.63 1.13
C LEU A 54 15.87 0.35 1.80
N ILE A 55 15.17 -0.49 1.03
CA ILE A 55 14.65 -1.80 1.46
C ILE A 55 15.29 -2.85 0.57
N VAL A 56 15.81 -3.91 1.19
CA VAL A 56 16.27 -5.12 0.49
C VAL A 56 15.53 -6.36 1.01
N LYS A 57 15.32 -7.34 0.13
CA LYS A 57 14.82 -8.66 0.50
C LYS A 57 15.69 -9.71 -0.18
N ASP A 58 16.05 -10.74 0.57
CA ASP A 58 16.79 -11.88 0.06
C ASP A 58 16.44 -13.15 0.84
N PRO A 59 16.45 -14.35 0.23
CA PRO A 59 16.38 -15.61 0.97
C PRO A 59 17.61 -15.86 1.85
N ASP A 60 18.76 -15.25 1.58
CA ASP A 60 19.97 -15.35 2.40
C ASP A 60 20.03 -14.23 3.46
N GLU A 61 19.65 -14.59 4.70
CA GLU A 61 19.64 -13.66 5.84
C GLU A 61 21.00 -12.96 6.06
N ARG A 62 22.10 -13.62 5.70
CA ARG A 62 23.45 -13.07 5.88
C ARG A 62 23.68 -11.80 5.05
N LYS A 63 22.98 -11.65 3.92
CA LYS A 63 23.06 -10.45 3.07
C LYS A 63 22.31 -9.26 3.67
N VAL A 64 21.20 -9.51 4.36
CA VAL A 64 20.28 -8.47 4.87
C VAL A 64 20.50 -8.12 6.36
N GLY A 65 21.51 -8.73 6.98
CA GLY A 65 21.89 -8.49 8.37
C GLY A 65 22.94 -7.38 8.55
N ARG A 66 23.89 -7.63 9.47
CA ARG A 66 24.92 -6.65 9.87
C ARG A 66 25.77 -6.10 8.72
N ALA A 67 26.03 -6.90 7.69
CA ALA A 67 26.80 -6.47 6.52
C ALA A 67 26.12 -5.30 5.78
N PHE A 68 24.80 -5.38 5.61
CA PHE A 68 24.00 -4.33 5.00
C PHE A 68 23.87 -3.10 5.92
N THR A 69 23.51 -3.32 7.19
CA THR A 69 23.28 -2.20 8.12
C THR A 69 24.57 -1.48 8.55
N GLY A 70 25.71 -2.18 8.56
CA GLY A 70 27.02 -1.57 8.79
C GLY A 70 27.37 -0.53 7.74
N ALA A 71 27.20 -0.85 6.46
CA ALA A 71 27.43 0.08 5.35
C ALA A 71 26.56 1.35 5.45
N LEU A 72 25.31 1.22 5.91
CA LEU A 72 24.43 2.37 6.14
C LEU A 72 24.95 3.28 7.26
N ILE A 73 25.37 2.71 8.39
CA ILE A 73 25.88 3.49 9.53
C ILE A 73 27.21 4.16 9.18
N GLU A 74 28.13 3.45 8.53
CA GLU A 74 29.41 4.01 8.10
C GLU A 74 29.19 5.14 7.09
N THR A 75 28.26 4.97 6.14
CA THR A 75 27.84 6.03 5.22
C THR A 75 27.28 7.23 5.98
N ALA A 76 26.38 7.01 6.95
CA ALA A 76 25.79 8.10 7.73
C ALA A 76 26.82 8.92 8.50
N LEU A 77 27.86 8.27 9.04
CA LEU A 77 28.92 8.92 9.82
C LEU A 77 29.99 9.61 8.95
N ALA A 78 30.12 9.25 7.67
CA ALA A 78 31.19 9.73 6.80
C ALA A 78 30.72 10.58 5.60
N SER A 79 29.42 10.78 5.41
CA SER A 79 28.87 11.44 4.20
C SER A 79 28.31 12.85 4.46
N ILE A 80 26.99 13.02 4.43
CA ILE A 80 26.29 14.28 4.36
C ILE A 80 26.09 14.84 5.78
N PRO A 81 26.52 16.08 6.05
CA PRO A 81 26.25 16.72 7.34
C PRO A 81 24.75 16.76 7.65
N GLY A 82 24.38 16.31 8.85
CA GLY A 82 22.98 16.24 9.28
C GLY A 82 22.21 15.03 8.74
N LEU A 83 22.88 14.02 8.19
CA LEU A 83 22.28 12.70 7.97
C LEU A 83 22.15 11.96 9.30
N TYR A 84 20.94 11.48 9.61
CA TYR A 84 20.65 10.73 10.82
C TYR A 84 19.53 9.71 10.56
N SER A 85 19.38 8.74 11.47
CA SER A 85 18.29 7.76 11.43
C SER A 85 17.12 8.23 12.30
N PRO A 86 15.88 8.34 11.77
CA PRO A 86 14.70 8.68 12.57
C PRO A 86 14.22 7.53 13.45
N SER A 87 14.62 6.29 13.15
CA SER A 87 14.32 5.09 13.95
C SER A 87 15.54 4.62 14.73
N GLY A 88 15.33 3.66 15.65
CA GLY A 88 16.38 3.04 16.46
C GLY A 88 17.57 2.49 15.64
N GLY A 89 18.63 2.12 16.36
CA GLY A 89 19.88 1.64 15.77
C GLY A 89 19.71 0.41 14.87
N PRO A 90 20.77 0.05 14.12
CA PRO A 90 20.71 -1.03 13.14
C PRO A 90 20.25 -2.35 13.79
N SER A 91 19.21 -2.94 13.23
CA SER A 91 18.74 -4.28 13.59
C SER A 91 19.22 -5.32 12.58
N GLY A 92 19.12 -6.61 12.92
CA GLY A 92 19.24 -7.67 11.93
C GLY A 92 18.10 -7.63 10.90
N GLY A 93 18.24 -8.45 9.85
CA GLY A 93 17.14 -8.71 8.93
C GLY A 93 15.95 -9.35 9.65
N GLY A 94 14.73 -9.05 9.21
CA GLY A 94 13.51 -9.65 9.73
C GLY A 94 12.90 -10.63 8.71
N PRO A 95 12.22 -11.70 9.18
CA PRO A 95 11.47 -12.55 8.28
C PRO A 95 10.32 -11.77 7.62
N TYR A 96 10.00 -12.10 6.37
CA TYR A 96 8.87 -11.53 5.64
C TYR A 96 8.02 -12.64 5.02
N GLY A 97 6.71 -12.39 4.93
CA GLY A 97 5.80 -13.32 4.26
C GLY A 97 5.98 -13.25 2.74
N VAL A 98 6.11 -14.42 2.10
CA VAL A 98 6.02 -14.54 0.64
C VAL A 98 4.65 -15.09 0.30
N TYR A 99 3.80 -14.25 -0.31
CA TYR A 99 2.48 -14.67 -0.75
C TYR A 99 2.59 -15.55 -2.01
N ARG A 100 2.03 -16.75 -1.95
CA ARG A 100 1.96 -17.70 -3.09
C ARG A 100 0.52 -18.21 -3.20
N PRO A 101 -0.33 -17.61 -4.05
CA PRO A 101 -1.69 -18.10 -4.23
C PRO A 101 -1.65 -19.48 -4.90
N ALA A 102 -2.46 -20.40 -4.40
CA ALA A 102 -2.66 -21.71 -5.02
C ALA A 102 -4.11 -22.14 -4.82
N LEU A 103 -4.65 -22.87 -5.79
CA LEU A 103 -5.95 -23.53 -5.65
C LEU A 103 -5.75 -24.82 -4.85
N VAL A 104 -6.61 -25.01 -3.85
CA VAL A 104 -6.72 -26.27 -3.12
C VAL A 104 -8.08 -26.89 -3.48
N PRO A 105 -8.14 -28.19 -3.83
CA PRO A 105 -9.41 -28.88 -4.02
C PRO A 105 -10.34 -28.67 -2.82
N ALA A 106 -11.57 -28.21 -3.08
CA ALA A 106 -12.51 -27.84 -2.03
C ALA A 106 -12.91 -29.01 -1.11
N ASP A 107 -12.84 -30.25 -1.62
CA ASP A 107 -13.07 -31.48 -0.87
C ASP A 107 -11.98 -31.78 0.18
N LEU A 108 -10.79 -31.15 0.06
CA LEU A 108 -9.73 -31.22 1.08
C LEU A 108 -9.93 -30.21 2.22
N VAL A 109 -10.90 -29.29 2.12
CA VAL A 109 -11.12 -28.21 3.10
C VAL A 109 -12.54 -28.31 3.68
N PRO A 110 -12.79 -29.19 4.67
CA PRO A 110 -14.13 -29.40 5.20
C PRO A 110 -14.65 -28.19 6.00
N ALA A 111 -15.75 -27.61 5.54
CA ALA A 111 -16.46 -26.51 6.18
C ALA A 111 -17.32 -27.02 7.35
N HIS A 112 -17.21 -26.34 8.48
CA HIS A 112 -18.00 -26.64 9.68
C HIS A 112 -18.76 -25.39 10.11
N VAL A 113 -20.02 -25.59 10.53
CA VAL A 113 -20.87 -24.53 11.08
C VAL A 113 -21.19 -24.89 12.52
N THR A 114 -20.89 -23.96 13.42
CA THR A 114 -21.26 -24.03 14.84
C THR A 114 -22.27 -22.93 15.14
N VAL A 115 -23.41 -23.33 15.70
CA VAL A 115 -24.40 -22.38 16.22
C VAL A 115 -24.14 -22.20 17.71
N LEU A 116 -24.13 -20.95 18.20
CA LEU A 116 -23.92 -20.68 19.62
C LEU A 116 -24.95 -21.42 20.48
N GLY A 117 -24.48 -22.28 21.41
CA GLY A 117 -25.33 -23.10 22.26
C GLY A 117 -25.94 -24.34 21.58
N GLY A 118 -25.54 -24.61 20.33
CA GLY A 118 -25.94 -25.80 19.58
C GLY A 118 -24.74 -26.64 19.15
N ASP A 119 -25.01 -27.64 18.32
CA ASP A 119 -23.99 -28.57 17.83
C ASP A 119 -23.16 -27.98 16.68
N THR A 120 -21.96 -28.53 16.52
CA THR A 120 -21.13 -28.30 15.34
C THR A 120 -21.43 -29.37 14.29
N ARG A 121 -21.66 -28.95 13.05
CA ARG A 121 -21.90 -29.88 11.92
C ARG A 121 -21.04 -29.53 10.71
N GLN A 122 -20.56 -30.56 10.02
CA GLN A 122 -19.92 -30.39 8.72
C GLN A 122 -20.97 -30.05 7.66
N VAL A 123 -20.64 -29.12 6.77
CA VAL A 123 -21.46 -28.74 5.61
C VAL A 123 -20.63 -28.91 4.33
N PRO A 124 -21.27 -29.13 3.15
CA PRO A 124 -20.56 -29.14 1.89
C PRO A 124 -19.73 -27.86 1.71
N SER A 125 -18.47 -28.03 1.32
CA SER A 125 -17.50 -26.93 1.13
C SER A 125 -17.48 -26.43 -0.32
N THR A 126 -18.36 -26.99 -1.14
CA THR A 126 -18.56 -26.65 -2.54
C THR A 126 -19.87 -25.87 -2.69
N PHE A 127 -19.87 -24.89 -3.59
CA PHE A 127 -21.10 -24.21 -4.00
C PHE A 127 -22.03 -25.24 -4.68
N PRO A 128 -23.33 -25.28 -4.34
CA PRO A 128 -24.27 -26.17 -5.02
C PRO A 128 -24.52 -25.65 -6.45
N GLY A 129 -23.78 -26.21 -7.42
CA GLY A 129 -23.91 -25.91 -8.84
C GLY A 129 -22.56 -25.59 -9.50
N THR A 130 -22.46 -25.81 -10.81
CA THR A 130 -21.28 -25.46 -11.62
C THR A 130 -21.34 -24.03 -12.17
N GLN A 131 -22.47 -23.35 -12.01
CA GLN A 131 -22.65 -21.99 -12.51
C GLN A 131 -22.24 -20.99 -11.42
N VAL A 132 -21.20 -20.21 -11.73
CA VAL A 132 -20.89 -19.00 -10.98
C VAL A 132 -22.05 -18.03 -11.20
N PRO A 133 -22.75 -17.56 -10.14
CA PRO A 133 -23.82 -16.60 -10.32
C PRO A 133 -23.27 -15.32 -10.95
N THR A 134 -23.84 -14.92 -12.08
CA THR A 134 -23.58 -13.62 -12.68
C THR A 134 -24.23 -12.56 -11.79
N VAL A 135 -23.41 -11.69 -11.20
CA VAL A 135 -23.90 -10.52 -10.46
C VAL A 135 -24.09 -9.40 -11.47
N GLU A 136 -25.33 -9.13 -11.84
CA GLU A 136 -25.67 -7.98 -12.68
C GLU A 136 -25.59 -6.68 -11.86
N PRO A 137 -24.95 -5.62 -12.38
CA PRO A 137 -24.94 -4.33 -11.71
C PRO A 137 -26.37 -3.79 -11.57
N VAL A 138 -26.74 -3.39 -10.36
CA VAL A 138 -28.00 -2.70 -10.11
C VAL A 138 -27.76 -1.18 -10.25
N PRO A 139 -28.67 -0.43 -10.91
CA PRO A 139 -28.55 1.03 -10.99
C PRO A 139 -28.52 1.66 -9.60
N GLY A 140 -27.74 2.74 -9.45
CA GLY A 140 -27.74 3.55 -8.23
C GLY A 140 -29.05 4.28 -7.97
N PRO A 141 -29.15 4.96 -6.81
CA PRO A 141 -30.26 5.84 -6.48
C PRO A 141 -30.56 6.81 -7.63
N ALA A 142 -31.85 6.96 -7.97
CA ALA A 142 -32.27 7.89 -9.00
C ALA A 142 -32.00 9.34 -8.55
N GLY A 143 -31.29 10.12 -9.36
CA GLY A 143 -30.98 11.50 -9.04
C GLY A 143 -30.00 12.12 -10.04
N HIS A 144 -29.79 13.43 -9.89
CA HIS A 144 -28.75 14.17 -10.61
C HIS A 144 -27.69 14.61 -9.61
N ALA A 145 -26.44 14.66 -10.05
CA ALA A 145 -25.38 15.24 -9.24
C ALA A 145 -25.75 16.69 -8.85
N PRO A 146 -25.51 17.12 -7.60
CA PRO A 146 -25.80 18.48 -7.18
C PRO A 146 -25.07 19.51 -8.06
N GLY A 147 -25.80 20.53 -8.52
CA GLY A 147 -25.24 21.65 -9.28
C GLY A 147 -24.96 22.87 -8.40
N GLY A 148 -24.37 23.92 -9.01
CA GLY A 148 -24.12 25.20 -8.37
C GLY A 148 -22.63 25.51 -8.14
N PRO A 149 -22.31 26.62 -7.44
CA PRO A 149 -20.93 27.00 -7.13
C PRO A 149 -20.24 25.94 -6.28
N THR A 150 -18.98 25.62 -6.62
CA THR A 150 -18.17 24.61 -5.90
C THR A 150 -16.93 25.24 -5.27
N THR A 151 -16.37 24.56 -4.27
CA THR A 151 -15.08 24.90 -3.66
C THR A 151 -14.23 23.65 -3.47
N ARG A 152 -12.91 23.82 -3.37
CA ARG A 152 -11.99 22.70 -3.13
C ARG A 152 -11.95 22.36 -1.65
N VAL A 153 -12.27 21.12 -1.32
CA VAL A 153 -12.18 20.55 0.03
C VAL A 153 -11.54 19.16 -0.04
N PRO A 154 -10.99 18.62 1.06
CA PRO A 154 -10.55 17.24 1.12
C PRO A 154 -11.69 16.28 0.75
N LEU A 155 -11.41 15.26 -0.07
CA LEU A 155 -12.43 14.29 -0.51
C LEU A 155 -13.12 13.59 0.70
N GLY A 156 -12.33 13.31 1.75
CA GLY A 156 -12.81 12.72 3.00
C GLY A 156 -13.81 13.58 3.80
N SER A 157 -14.06 14.83 3.40
CA SER A 157 -15.11 15.67 4.00
C SER A 157 -16.52 15.20 3.64
N ILE A 158 -16.68 14.48 2.52
CA ILE A 158 -17.97 13.99 2.03
C ILE A 158 -17.96 12.45 1.94
N VAL A 159 -16.81 11.87 1.64
CA VAL A 159 -16.66 10.47 1.25
C VAL A 159 -16.00 9.67 2.37
N GLY A 160 -16.61 8.54 2.73
CA GLY A 160 -15.98 7.48 3.51
C GLY A 160 -15.27 6.48 2.60
N ALA A 161 -14.19 5.88 3.09
CA ALA A 161 -13.49 4.82 2.38
C ALA A 161 -13.06 3.70 3.34
N ARG A 162 -12.96 2.49 2.81
CA ARG A 162 -12.36 1.34 3.48
C ARG A 162 -11.50 0.58 2.49
N SER A 163 -10.31 0.16 2.89
CA SER A 163 -9.49 -0.77 2.12
C SER A 163 -9.61 -2.17 2.71
N GLY A 164 -9.45 -3.18 1.87
CA GLY A 164 -9.30 -4.57 2.30
C GLY A 164 -8.40 -5.31 1.32
N ASP A 165 -7.45 -6.08 1.85
CA ASP A 165 -6.68 -7.02 1.02
C ASP A 165 -7.51 -8.28 0.73
N LYS A 166 -7.25 -8.89 -0.42
CA LYS A 166 -7.70 -10.24 -0.78
C LYS A 166 -6.57 -11.00 -1.45
N GLY A 167 -5.47 -11.18 -0.70
CA GLY A 167 -4.32 -11.92 -1.19
C GLY A 167 -3.56 -11.16 -2.27
N GLY A 168 -3.67 -11.61 -3.53
CA GLY A 168 -3.01 -10.96 -4.68
C GLY A 168 -3.67 -9.66 -5.13
N ASP A 169 -4.94 -9.48 -4.77
CA ASP A 169 -5.74 -8.32 -5.16
C ASP A 169 -5.93 -7.35 -3.98
N ALA A 170 -6.11 -6.07 -4.30
CA ALA A 170 -6.45 -5.03 -3.34
C ALA A 170 -7.83 -4.45 -3.69
N ASN A 171 -8.67 -4.26 -2.68
CA ASN A 171 -9.99 -3.66 -2.85
C ASN A 171 -10.08 -2.35 -2.05
N VAL A 172 -10.68 -1.34 -2.68
CA VAL A 172 -11.04 -0.08 -2.04
C VAL A 172 -12.54 0.14 -2.20
N GLY A 173 -13.26 0.17 -1.08
CA GLY A 173 -14.65 0.58 -1.03
C GLY A 173 -14.73 2.07 -0.75
N VAL A 174 -15.50 2.80 -1.56
CA VAL A 174 -15.73 4.24 -1.43
C VAL A 174 -17.23 4.49 -1.36
N PHE A 175 -17.68 5.27 -0.38
CA PHE A 175 -19.11 5.44 -0.10
C PHE A 175 -19.42 6.84 0.43
N VAL A 176 -20.67 7.28 0.23
CA VAL A 176 -21.25 8.50 0.81
C VAL A 176 -22.34 8.12 1.80
N ARG A 177 -22.73 9.06 2.66
CA ARG A 177 -23.81 8.85 3.64
C ARG A 177 -25.19 9.28 3.14
N ASP A 178 -25.24 10.02 2.04
CA ASP A 178 -26.45 10.65 1.50
C ASP A 178 -26.64 10.22 0.04
N ASP A 179 -27.82 9.71 -0.28
CA ASP A 179 -28.22 9.31 -1.63
C ASP A 179 -28.08 10.46 -2.63
N GLN A 180 -28.24 11.71 -2.20
CA GLN A 180 -28.05 12.89 -3.06
C GLN A 180 -26.59 13.08 -3.51
N ALA A 181 -25.62 12.60 -2.71
CA ALA A 181 -24.20 12.69 -3.02
C ALA A 181 -23.74 11.53 -3.91
N TRP A 182 -24.51 10.44 -4.01
CA TRP A 182 -24.13 9.25 -4.76
C TRP A 182 -23.93 9.53 -6.25
N PRO A 183 -24.84 10.22 -6.98
CA PRO A 183 -24.63 10.53 -8.40
C PRO A 183 -23.39 11.39 -8.66
N TRP A 184 -23.02 12.25 -7.70
CA TRP A 184 -21.78 13.02 -7.78
C TRP A 184 -20.54 12.16 -7.58
N LEU A 185 -20.53 11.27 -6.58
CA LEU A 185 -19.40 10.37 -6.35
C LEU A 185 -19.21 9.42 -7.53
N ASP A 186 -20.30 8.84 -8.03
CA ASP A 186 -20.29 7.91 -9.15
C ASP A 186 -19.81 8.59 -10.45
N GLY A 187 -20.20 9.85 -10.69
CA GLY A 187 -19.69 10.63 -11.81
C GLY A 187 -18.23 11.08 -11.66
N LEU A 188 -17.81 11.43 -10.43
CA LEU A 188 -16.46 11.92 -10.15
C LEU A 188 -15.42 10.80 -10.19
N LEU A 189 -15.68 9.68 -9.50
CA LEU A 189 -14.69 8.63 -9.24
C LEU A 189 -14.73 7.55 -10.32
N THR A 190 -14.33 7.94 -11.53
CA THR A 190 -14.00 7.00 -12.60
C THR A 190 -12.71 6.25 -12.30
N THR A 191 -12.42 5.17 -13.04
CA THR A 191 -11.12 4.47 -12.96
C THR A 191 -9.96 5.42 -13.22
N ASP A 192 -10.04 6.25 -14.26
CA ASP A 192 -9.01 7.25 -14.57
C ASP A 192 -8.83 8.25 -13.43
N ARG A 193 -9.93 8.72 -12.83
CA ARG A 193 -9.86 9.65 -11.71
C ARG A 193 -9.26 8.98 -10.48
N PHE A 194 -9.59 7.72 -10.22
CA PHE A 194 -9.02 6.93 -9.15
C PHE A 194 -7.50 6.79 -9.32
N GLN A 195 -7.03 6.39 -10.51
CA GLN A 195 -5.60 6.27 -10.81
C GLN A 195 -4.87 7.62 -10.76
N ALA A 196 -5.53 8.72 -11.15
CA ALA A 196 -4.98 10.07 -10.99
C ALA A 196 -4.85 10.51 -9.52
N LEU A 197 -5.73 10.00 -8.64
CA LEU A 197 -5.68 10.25 -7.19
C LEU A 197 -4.70 9.31 -6.47
N LEU A 198 -4.47 8.11 -7.00
CA LEU A 198 -3.59 7.06 -6.47
C LEU A 198 -2.63 6.58 -7.58
N PRO A 199 -1.59 7.37 -7.90
CA PRO A 199 -0.71 7.10 -9.04
C PRO A 199 -0.01 5.75 -8.98
N GLU A 200 0.22 5.18 -7.79
CA GLU A 200 0.79 3.83 -7.65
C GLU A 200 -0.07 2.71 -8.28
N THR A 201 -1.31 3.01 -8.66
CA THR A 201 -2.23 2.06 -9.31
C THR A 201 -2.25 2.17 -10.84
N ALA A 202 -1.46 3.08 -11.43
CA ALA A 202 -1.48 3.37 -12.87
C ALA A 202 -1.17 2.14 -13.75
N ASP A 203 -0.25 1.28 -13.31
CA ASP A 203 0.15 0.06 -14.04
C ASP A 203 -0.70 -1.17 -13.68
N LEU A 204 -1.74 -1.00 -12.86
CA LEU A 204 -2.61 -2.08 -12.40
C LEU A 204 -3.91 -2.14 -13.20
N VAL A 205 -4.48 -3.33 -13.33
CA VAL A 205 -5.86 -3.51 -13.80
C VAL A 205 -6.81 -3.09 -12.66
N VAL A 206 -7.73 -2.17 -12.95
CA VAL A 206 -8.69 -1.64 -11.98
C VAL A 206 -10.11 -1.92 -12.46
N ASP A 207 -10.77 -2.85 -11.79
CA ASP A 207 -12.19 -3.13 -11.99
C ASP A 207 -13.04 -2.27 -11.05
N ARG A 208 -13.97 -1.52 -11.63
CA ARG A 208 -14.89 -0.67 -10.88
C ARG A 208 -16.26 -1.33 -10.80
N HIS A 209 -16.74 -1.51 -9.57
CA HIS A 209 -18.06 -2.07 -9.29
C HIS A 209 -18.93 -1.05 -8.52
N PRO A 210 -19.94 -0.44 -9.17
CA PRO A 210 -20.90 0.38 -8.45
C PRO A 210 -21.79 -0.51 -7.56
N LEU A 211 -21.88 -0.17 -6.28
CA LEU A 211 -22.76 -0.83 -5.30
C LEU A 211 -23.83 0.17 -4.86
N PRO A 212 -25.11 -0.03 -5.21
CA PRO A 212 -26.17 0.95 -4.97
C PRO A 212 -26.87 0.80 -3.61
N ASN A 213 -26.22 0.14 -2.65
CA ASN A 213 -26.83 -0.32 -1.39
C ASN A 213 -26.81 0.75 -0.29
#